data_AF-A0A804NLR1-F1
#
_entry.id   AF-A0A804NLR1-F1
#
_cell.length_a   1.000
_cell.length_b   1.000
_cell.length_c   1.000
_cell.angle_alpha   90.00
_cell.angle_beta   90.00
_cell.angle_gamma   90.00
#
_symmetry.space_group_name_H-M   'P 1'
#
loop_
_entity.id
_entity.type
_entity.pdbx_description
1 polymer ?
#
loop_
_entity_poly.entity_id
_entity_poly.type
_entity_poly.pdbx_seq_one_letter_code
_entity_poly.pdbx_strand_id
1 'polypeptide(L)'
;MAPELYDEEYNELVDIYAFGMCLLELVTFEYPYCECSNAAQIYRKVSDGEKPGSLAKIGDPEVKLFIEKCIAKVDERLLANELLMDPFLLDVSDEKIFYPVHPNINTTDIGSPKPSSSFRYDGVASSVGRHDRSGSMSNSHPSDNYVMPKTSTSPLILKRTLQSVLQLRWLCSSISQIKM
;
A
#
# COMPACT_ATOMS: atom_id res chain seq x y z
N MET A 1 2.98 -8.63 -16.39
CA MET A 1 2.47 -9.96 -16.80
C MET A 1 3.61 -10.94 -16.70
N ALA A 2 3.33 -12.21 -16.41
CA ALA A 2 4.35 -13.25 -16.42
C ALA A 2 4.82 -13.51 -17.88
N PRO A 3 6.10 -13.85 -18.12
CA PRO A 3 6.63 -14.03 -19.48
C PRO A 3 5.94 -15.15 -20.27
N GLU A 4 5.50 -16.22 -19.60
CA GLU A 4 4.83 -17.38 -20.20
C GLU A 4 3.40 -17.08 -20.69
N LEU A 5 2.83 -15.94 -20.31
CA LEU A 5 1.47 -15.58 -20.71
C LEU A 5 1.34 -15.33 -22.22
N TYR A 6 2.46 -15.24 -22.94
CA TYR A 6 2.49 -15.10 -24.40
C TYR A 6 2.42 -16.44 -25.16
N ASP A 7 2.59 -17.59 -24.49
CA ASP A 7 2.68 -18.91 -25.13
C ASP A 7 1.35 -19.72 -25.11
N GLU A 8 0.22 -19.09 -24.75
CA GLU A 8 -1.14 -19.69 -24.62
C GLU A 8 -1.28 -20.89 -23.65
N GLU A 9 -0.18 -21.47 -23.17
CA GLU A 9 -0.13 -22.49 -22.12
C GLU A 9 0.22 -21.85 -20.78
N TYR A 10 -0.78 -21.22 -20.16
CA TYR A 10 -0.66 -20.65 -18.81
C TYR A 10 -1.15 -21.63 -17.75
N ASN A 11 -0.34 -21.78 -16.69
CA ASN A 11 -0.72 -22.48 -15.46
C ASN A 11 -1.05 -21.47 -14.35
N GLU A 12 -1.46 -21.97 -13.18
CA GLU A 12 -1.75 -21.16 -12.00
C GLU A 12 -0.54 -20.35 -11.48
N LEU A 13 0.69 -20.67 -11.93
CA LEU A 13 1.89 -19.93 -11.54
C LEU A 13 1.86 -18.48 -12.06
N VAL A 14 1.13 -18.18 -13.13
CA VAL A 14 0.97 -16.80 -13.61
C VAL A 14 0.30 -15.91 -12.55
N ASP A 15 -0.62 -16.48 -11.77
CA ASP A 15 -1.29 -15.78 -10.68
C ASP A 15 -0.34 -15.52 -9.51
N ILE A 16 0.59 -16.44 -9.26
CA ILE A 16 1.66 -16.27 -8.26
C ILE A 16 2.60 -15.13 -8.66
N TYR A 17 2.99 -15.04 -9.93
CA TYR A 17 3.79 -13.93 -10.43
C TYR A 17 3.08 -12.60 -10.28
N ALA A 18 1.80 -12.56 -10.69
CA ALA A 18 0.97 -11.37 -10.54
C ALA A 18 0.84 -10.96 -9.06
N PHE A 19 0.67 -11.94 -8.17
CA PHE A 19 0.65 -11.72 -6.73
C PHE A 19 1.97 -11.10 -6.22
N GLY A 20 3.12 -11.65 -6.62
CA GLY A 20 4.42 -11.09 -6.27
C GLY A 20 4.61 -9.65 -6.74
N MET A 21 4.15 -9.33 -7.96
CA MET A 21 4.21 -7.96 -8.50
C MET A 21 3.26 -6.99 -7.78
N CYS A 22 2.06 -7.43 -7.40
CA CYS A 22 1.15 -6.61 -6.59
C CYS A 22 1.70 -6.36 -5.19
N LEU A 23 2.29 -7.38 -4.56
CA LEU A 23 2.95 -7.23 -3.28
C LEU A 23 4.14 -6.27 -3.39
N LEU A 24 4.95 -6.37 -4.44
CA LEU A 24 6.04 -5.42 -4.70
C LEU A 24 5.52 -3.97 -4.77
N GLU A 25 4.48 -3.72 -5.56
CA GLU A 25 3.85 -2.40 -5.66
C GLU A 25 3.34 -1.90 -4.29
N LEU A 26 2.75 -2.80 -3.51
CA LEU A 26 2.22 -2.48 -2.18
C LEU A 26 3.32 -2.10 -1.19
N VAL A 27 4.50 -2.75 -1.26
CA VAL A 27 5.59 -2.46 -0.32
C VAL A 27 6.41 -1.24 -0.71
N THR A 28 6.54 -0.97 -2.02
CA THR A 28 7.38 0.12 -2.53
C THR A 28 6.59 1.39 -2.82
N PHE A 29 5.27 1.30 -2.99
CA PHE A 29 4.41 2.37 -3.52
C PHE A 29 4.84 2.85 -4.91
N GLU A 30 5.51 1.98 -5.67
CA GLU A 30 5.99 2.24 -7.01
C GLU A 30 5.52 1.13 -7.94
N TYR A 31 5.07 1.53 -9.13
CA TYR A 31 4.69 0.57 -10.16
C TYR A 31 5.90 -0.30 -10.56
N PRO A 32 5.78 -1.64 -10.62
CA PRO A 32 6.87 -2.50 -11.05
C PRO A 32 7.38 -2.11 -12.44
N TYR A 33 8.70 -2.08 -12.61
CA TYR A 33 9.37 -1.61 -13.83
C TYR A 33 9.09 -0.15 -14.20
N CYS A 34 8.81 0.73 -13.23
CA CYS A 34 8.65 2.17 -13.47
C CYS A 34 9.89 2.82 -14.12
N GLU A 35 11.06 2.18 -14.06
CA GLU A 35 12.27 2.59 -14.76
C GLU A 35 12.22 2.38 -16.29
N CYS A 36 11.27 1.58 -16.79
CA CYS A 36 11.11 1.31 -18.22
C CYS A 36 10.22 2.37 -18.89
N SER A 37 10.63 2.87 -20.05
CA SER A 37 9.89 3.90 -20.79
C SER A 37 8.72 3.36 -21.61
N ASN A 38 8.72 2.06 -21.94
CA ASN A 38 7.68 1.45 -22.76
C ASN A 38 7.54 -0.06 -22.48
N ALA A 39 6.41 -0.63 -22.90
CA ALA A 39 6.10 -2.04 -22.72
C ALA A 39 7.14 -2.99 -23.36
N ALA A 40 7.79 -2.59 -24.46
CA ALA A 40 8.81 -3.42 -25.10
C ALA A 40 10.08 -3.57 -24.24
N GLN A 41 10.44 -2.55 -23.45
CA GLN A 41 11.52 -2.68 -22.46
C GLN A 41 11.12 -3.64 -21.34
N ILE A 42 9.90 -3.51 -20.82
CA ILE A 42 9.37 -4.40 -19.78
C ILE A 42 9.37 -5.85 -20.28
N TYR A 43 8.85 -6.09 -21.49
CA TYR A 43 8.85 -7.42 -22.11
C TYR A 43 10.24 -8.02 -22.15
N ARG A 44 11.24 -7.30 -22.68
CA ARG A 44 12.63 -7.78 -22.74
C ARG A 44 13.15 -8.15 -21.35
N LYS A 45 13.00 -7.24 -20.37
CA LYS A 45 13.44 -7.50 -18.99
C LYS A 45 12.80 -8.75 -18.41
N VAL A 46 11.47 -8.85 -18.50
CA VAL A 46 10.70 -9.97 -17.95
C VAL A 46 11.06 -11.28 -18.64
N SER A 47 11.20 -11.30 -19.97
CA SER A 47 11.62 -12.48 -20.75
C SER A 47 13.05 -12.93 -20.40
N ASP A 48 13.95 -11.98 -20.15
CA ASP A 48 15.34 -12.29 -19.75
C ASP A 48 15.44 -12.73 -18.26
N GLY A 49 14.34 -12.60 -17.50
CA GLY A 49 14.31 -12.85 -16.05
C GLY A 49 14.90 -11.71 -15.21
N GLU A 50 15.07 -10.52 -15.78
CA GLU A 50 15.50 -9.33 -15.07
C GLU A 50 14.38 -8.79 -14.18
N LYS A 51 14.64 -8.70 -12.87
CA LYS A 51 13.66 -8.25 -11.87
C LYS A 51 13.50 -6.72 -11.86
N PRO A 52 12.36 -6.18 -11.39
CA PRO A 52 12.16 -4.73 -11.30
C PRO A 52 13.19 -4.05 -10.39
N GLY A 53 13.63 -2.85 -10.75
CA GLY A 53 14.55 -2.05 -9.93
C GLY A 53 13.99 -1.69 -8.55
N SER A 54 12.65 -1.60 -8.42
CA SER A 54 11.96 -1.34 -7.14
C SER A 54 12.22 -2.42 -6.08
N LEU A 55 12.58 -3.65 -6.48
CA LEU A 55 12.94 -4.73 -5.56
C LEU A 55 14.16 -4.39 -4.69
N ALA A 56 15.08 -3.57 -5.20
CA ALA A 56 16.26 -3.12 -4.46
C ALA A 56 15.91 -2.11 -3.33
N LYS A 57 14.71 -1.52 -3.36
CA LYS A 57 14.24 -0.52 -2.39
C LYS A 57 13.61 -1.14 -1.14
N ILE A 58 13.34 -2.44 -1.16
CA ILE A 58 12.75 -3.16 -0.03
C ILE A 58 13.80 -3.31 1.07
N GLY A 59 13.55 -2.69 2.22
CA GLY A 59 14.44 -2.75 3.39
C GLY A 59 14.33 -4.04 4.20
N ASP A 60 13.16 -4.70 4.16
CA ASP A 60 12.92 -5.95 4.88
C ASP A 60 13.38 -7.16 4.03
N PRO A 61 14.41 -7.91 4.46
CA PRO A 61 14.93 -9.04 3.70
C PRO A 61 13.95 -10.20 3.57
N GLU A 62 13.05 -10.39 4.54
CA GLU A 62 12.07 -11.49 4.51
C GLU A 62 10.99 -11.22 3.46
N VAL A 63 10.45 -10.00 3.46
CA VAL A 63 9.51 -9.52 2.43
C VAL A 63 10.15 -9.61 1.04
N LYS A 64 11.39 -9.15 0.90
CA LYS A 64 12.12 -9.17 -0.37
C LYS A 64 12.27 -10.60 -0.88
N LEU A 65 12.73 -11.52 -0.03
CA LEU A 65 12.91 -12.92 -0.39
C LEU A 65 11.58 -13.59 -0.79
N PHE A 66 10.49 -13.29 -0.07
CA PHE A 66 9.17 -13.82 -0.39
C PHE A 66 8.67 -13.33 -1.76
N ILE A 67 8.84 -12.04 -2.07
CA ILE A 67 8.54 -11.50 -3.41
C ILE A 67 9.38 -12.19 -4.47
N GLU A 68 10.68 -12.39 -4.23
CA GLU A 68 11.58 -13.04 -5.18
C GLU A 68 11.15 -14.47 -5.54
N LYS A 69 10.62 -15.23 -4.57
CA LYS A 69 10.03 -16.55 -4.82
C LYS A 69 8.79 -16.46 -5.70
N CYS A 70 7.96 -15.43 -5.49
CA CYS A 70 6.74 -15.23 -6.27
C CYS A 70 7.04 -14.78 -7.72
N ILE A 71 8.06 -13.95 -7.95
CA ILE A 71 8.40 -13.41 -9.28
C ILE A 71 9.54 -14.16 -9.98
N ALA A 72 9.88 -15.36 -9.51
CA ALA A 72 10.87 -16.22 -10.14
C ALA A 72 10.44 -16.68 -11.55
N LYS A 73 11.39 -17.25 -12.30
CA LYS A 73 11.09 -17.94 -13.56
C LYS A 73 10.13 -19.11 -13.30
N VAL A 74 9.38 -19.51 -14.31
CA VAL A 74 8.31 -20.53 -14.18
C VAL A 74 8.81 -21.79 -13.46
N ASP A 75 9.99 -22.28 -13.84
CA ASP A 75 10.60 -23.50 -13.28
C ASP A 75 11.02 -23.39 -11.81
N GLU A 76 11.21 -22.17 -11.31
CA GLU A 76 11.69 -21.86 -9.95
C GLU A 76 10.59 -21.25 -9.07
N ARG A 77 9.43 -20.93 -9.65
CA ARG A 77 8.34 -20.26 -8.96
C ARG A 77 7.56 -21.25 -8.12
N LEU A 78 7.48 -20.98 -6.82
CA LEU A 78 6.78 -21.84 -5.87
C LEU A 78 5.27 -21.86 -6.12
N LEU A 79 4.66 -23.01 -5.87
CA LEU A 79 3.22 -23.18 -5.91
C LEU A 79 2.54 -22.45 -4.73
N ALA A 80 1.25 -22.17 -4.87
CA ALA A 80 0.48 -21.47 -3.83
C ALA A 80 0.55 -22.18 -2.46
N ASN A 81 0.44 -23.50 -2.45
CA ASN A 81 0.52 -24.31 -1.23
C ASN A 81 1.90 -24.25 -0.57
N GLU A 82 2.97 -24.18 -1.36
CA GLU A 82 4.34 -24.03 -0.86
C GLU A 82 4.57 -22.63 -0.29
N LEU A 83 4.10 -21.60 -0.99
CA LEU A 83 4.17 -20.21 -0.52
C LEU A 83 3.40 -19.99 0.78
N LEU A 84 2.26 -20.66 0.95
CA LEU A 84 1.48 -20.61 2.19
C LEU A 84 2.23 -21.18 3.40
N MET A 85 3.21 -22.06 3.17
CA MET A 85 4.09 -22.62 4.21
C MET A 85 5.39 -21.83 4.37
N ASP A 86 5.53 -20.69 3.69
CA ASP A 86 6.71 -19.85 3.79
C ASP A 86 6.80 -19.18 5.18
N PRO A 87 7.98 -19.10 5.81
CA PRO A 87 8.17 -18.43 7.09
C PRO A 87 7.56 -17.02 7.15
N PHE A 88 7.62 -16.28 6.04
CA PHE A 88 7.06 -14.94 5.93
C PHE A 88 5.55 -14.89 6.24
N LEU A 89 4.82 -15.96 5.85
CA LEU A 89 3.38 -16.10 6.10
C LEU A 89 3.07 -16.85 7.38
N LEU A 90 3.97 -17.73 7.86
CA LEU A 90 3.76 -18.51 9.09
C LEU A 90 4.04 -17.72 10.37
N ASP A 91 4.85 -16.65 10.34
CA ASP A 91 5.19 -15.84 11.53
C ASP A 91 4.04 -14.91 12.00
N VAL A 92 2.81 -15.41 11.95
CA VAL A 92 1.65 -14.78 12.61
C VAL A 92 1.54 -15.39 14.00
N SER A 93 2.52 -15.13 14.87
CA SER A 93 2.31 -15.38 16.30
C SER A 93 1.15 -14.49 16.78
N ASP A 94 0.17 -15.13 17.42
CA ASP A 94 -1.21 -14.69 17.68
C ASP A 94 -1.42 -13.41 18.53
N GLU A 95 -0.43 -12.54 18.72
CA GLU A 95 -0.47 -11.56 19.81
C GLU A 95 -1.07 -10.17 19.49
N LYS A 96 -1.41 -9.79 18.25
CA LYS A 96 -2.01 -8.45 17.97
C LYS A 96 -3.09 -8.38 16.88
N ILE A 97 -3.90 -9.42 16.75
CA ILE A 97 -5.10 -9.42 15.88
C ILE A 97 -6.30 -8.83 16.65
N PHE A 98 -6.27 -7.54 17.02
CA PHE A 98 -7.45 -6.67 17.24
C PHE A 98 -6.98 -5.31 17.79
N TYR A 99 -6.97 -4.27 16.95
CA TYR A 99 -7.28 -2.93 17.46
C TYR A 99 -8.22 -2.30 16.43
N PRO A 100 -9.48 -1.99 16.79
CA PRO A 100 -10.33 -1.19 15.94
C PRO A 100 -9.63 0.15 15.72
N VAL A 101 -9.60 0.60 14.47
CA VAL A 101 -9.26 1.98 14.11
C VAL A 101 -10.27 2.86 14.83
N HIS A 102 -9.92 3.37 16.01
CA HIS A 102 -10.70 4.42 16.64
C HIS A 102 -10.47 5.71 15.83
N PRO A 103 -11.55 6.36 15.37
CA PRO A 103 -11.43 7.66 14.73
C PRO A 103 -10.85 8.65 15.74
N ASN A 104 -9.82 9.37 15.33
CA ASN A 104 -9.26 10.50 16.06
C ASN A 104 -10.36 11.56 16.29
N ILE A 105 -10.89 11.62 17.50
CA ILE A 105 -11.69 12.75 17.99
C ILE A 105 -10.89 13.37 19.13
N ASN A 106 -10.40 14.58 18.87
CA ASN A 106 -9.77 15.47 19.82
C ASN A 106 -10.69 15.70 21.04
N THR A 107 -10.22 15.32 22.23
CA THR A 107 -10.68 15.93 23.50
C THR A 107 -9.50 16.04 24.46
N THR A 108 -9.01 17.28 24.56
CA THR A 108 -8.24 17.86 25.66
C THR A 108 -8.76 17.45 27.05
N ASP A 109 -7.89 17.13 28.01
CA ASP A 109 -7.58 18.08 29.09
C ASP A 109 -6.34 17.67 29.89
N ILE A 110 -5.49 18.67 30.14
CA ILE A 110 -4.21 18.61 30.85
C ILE A 110 -4.47 18.99 32.32
N GLY A 111 -3.71 18.39 33.22
CA GLY A 111 -3.73 18.68 34.65
C GLY A 111 -3.71 20.16 35.01
N SER A 112 -4.64 20.51 35.89
CA SER A 112 -4.64 21.62 36.86
C SER A 112 -3.30 21.81 37.61
N PRO A 113 -3.06 22.92 38.33
CA PRO A 113 -3.64 24.29 38.23
C PRO A 113 -2.60 25.43 38.42
N LYS A 114 -2.89 26.65 37.95
CA LYS A 114 -2.89 27.91 38.76
C LYS A 114 -3.36 29.14 37.94
N PRO A 115 -3.98 30.15 38.57
CA PRO A 115 -4.96 31.02 37.91
C PRO A 115 -4.50 32.49 37.71
N SER A 116 -5.40 33.28 37.11
CA SER A 116 -5.35 34.70 36.74
C SER A 116 -4.82 34.93 35.32
N SER A 117 -5.62 35.39 34.37
CA SER A 117 -6.42 36.61 34.41
C SER A 117 -7.74 36.50 33.62
N SER A 118 -8.75 37.14 34.20
CA SER A 118 -10.06 37.55 33.66
C SER A 118 -10.02 38.08 32.22
N PHE A 119 -11.04 37.94 31.37
CA PHE A 119 -12.46 38.22 31.59
C PHE A 119 -13.35 37.40 30.64
N ARG A 120 -14.58 37.16 31.14
CA ARG A 120 -15.80 36.60 30.54
C ARG A 120 -16.25 37.44 29.31
N TYR A 121 -17.13 37.04 28.39
CA TYR A 121 -18.49 36.48 28.55
C TYR A 121 -19.05 36.02 27.18
N ASP A 122 -19.88 34.98 27.24
CA ASP A 122 -21.10 34.64 26.49
C ASP A 122 -21.21 34.71 24.97
N GLY A 123 -21.76 33.62 24.45
CA GLY A 123 -22.27 33.51 23.09
C GLY A 123 -23.63 34.18 22.90
N VAL A 124 -23.97 34.41 21.64
CA VAL A 124 -25.36 34.53 21.17
C VAL A 124 -25.37 34.31 19.67
N ALA A 125 -26.29 33.44 19.24
CA ALA A 125 -26.67 33.28 17.85
C ALA A 125 -27.46 34.49 17.35
N SER A 126 -27.25 34.80 16.07
CA SER A 126 -28.21 35.35 15.10
C SER A 126 -28.89 36.68 15.43
N SER A 127 -28.55 37.74 14.69
CA SER A 127 -29.22 38.01 13.40
C SER A 127 -28.96 39.43 12.85
N VAL A 128 -29.03 39.52 11.52
CA VAL A 128 -29.31 40.70 10.67
C VAL A 128 -28.19 41.73 10.44
N GLY A 129 -27.67 41.71 9.21
CA GLY A 129 -27.92 42.85 8.32
C GLY A 129 -26.74 43.62 7.72
N ARG A 130 -26.51 43.34 6.42
CA ARG A 130 -26.36 44.31 5.30
C ARG A 130 -25.03 45.05 5.08
N HIS A 131 -24.50 44.81 3.86
CA HIS A 131 -23.91 45.75 2.87
C HIS A 131 -22.67 46.57 3.30
N ASP A 132 -21.62 46.83 2.52
CA ASP A 132 -21.30 46.71 1.09
C ASP A 132 -19.80 47.05 0.89
N ARG A 133 -19.28 46.78 -0.33
CA ARG A 133 -18.08 47.37 -1.00
C ARG A 133 -16.66 46.77 -0.83
N SER A 134 -16.29 45.99 -1.87
CA SER A 134 -15.26 46.30 -2.90
C SER A 134 -13.77 46.48 -2.54
N GLY A 135 -12.92 45.59 -3.09
CA GLY A 135 -11.46 45.80 -3.33
C GLY A 135 -10.68 44.47 -3.38
N SER A 136 -10.51 43.86 -4.55
CA SER A 136 -9.30 43.89 -5.43
C SER A 136 -8.32 42.72 -5.20
N MET A 137 -8.00 42.03 -6.31
CA MET A 137 -7.20 40.80 -6.43
C MET A 137 -5.69 41.06 -6.39
N SER A 138 -4.92 40.13 -5.81
CA SER A 138 -3.56 39.80 -6.27
C SER A 138 -3.22 38.34 -5.98
N ASN A 139 -2.88 37.61 -7.05
CA ASN A 139 -2.33 36.26 -7.04
C ASN A 139 -0.84 36.30 -6.70
N SER A 140 -0.40 35.45 -5.78
CA SER A 140 1.00 35.03 -5.67
C SER A 140 1.06 33.59 -5.14
N HIS A 141 1.50 32.68 -6.02
CA HIS A 141 1.76 31.27 -5.73
C HIS A 141 3.22 31.13 -5.27
N PRO A 142 3.51 30.61 -4.07
CA PRO A 142 4.86 30.19 -3.70
C PRO A 142 5.06 28.71 -4.05
N SER A 143 6.24 28.41 -4.56
CA SER A 143 6.68 27.15 -5.14
C SER A 143 6.63 25.95 -4.18
N ASP A 144 6.23 24.79 -4.72
CA ASP A 144 6.23 23.48 -4.08
C ASP A 144 7.62 23.08 -3.56
N ASN A 145 7.75 23.01 -2.23
CA ASN A 145 8.70 22.14 -1.55
C ASN A 145 7.94 20.88 -1.10
N TYR A 146 7.63 19.96 -2.02
CA TYR A 146 7.13 18.64 -1.64
C TYR A 146 8.31 17.74 -1.24
N VAL A 147 8.72 17.85 0.02
CA VAL A 147 9.50 16.81 0.69
C VAL A 147 8.52 15.68 1.04
N MET A 148 8.59 14.57 0.31
CA MET A 148 7.77 13.39 0.61
C MET A 148 8.14 12.83 1.99
N PRO A 149 7.16 12.62 2.89
CA PRO A 149 7.42 12.00 4.18
C PRO A 149 7.83 10.53 3.94
N LYS A 150 8.99 10.14 4.48
CA LYS A 150 9.38 8.73 4.60
C LYS A 150 8.45 8.06 5.61
N THR A 151 7.23 7.70 5.19
CA THR A 151 6.34 6.90 6.02
C THR A 151 6.87 5.47 5.98
N SER A 152 7.56 5.07 7.05
CA SER A 152 7.82 3.68 7.37
C SER A 152 6.47 2.99 7.55
N THR A 153 5.93 2.43 6.46
CA THR A 153 4.71 1.64 6.50
C THR A 153 4.98 0.46 7.42
N SER A 154 4.33 0.46 8.59
CA SER A 154 4.59 -0.56 9.61
C SER A 154 4.40 -1.94 8.99
N PRO A 155 5.30 -2.92 9.22
CA PRO A 155 5.19 -4.28 8.68
C PRO A 155 3.81 -4.90 8.90
N LEU A 156 3.11 -4.50 9.97
CA LEU A 156 1.76 -4.92 10.29
C LEU A 156 0.68 -4.45 9.30
N ILE A 157 0.76 -3.20 8.81
CA ILE A 157 -0.19 -2.68 7.81
C ILE A 157 0.01 -3.46 6.51
N LEU A 158 1.27 -3.69 6.16
CA LEU A 158 1.62 -4.46 4.98
C LEU A 158 1.11 -5.90 5.09
N LYS A 159 1.39 -6.60 6.20
CA LYS A 159 0.90 -7.96 6.46
C LYS A 159 -0.64 -8.04 6.41
N ARG A 160 -1.36 -7.05 6.96
CA ARG A 160 -2.83 -6.98 6.92
C ARG A 160 -3.40 -6.77 5.52
N THR A 161 -2.82 -5.82 4.78
CA THR A 161 -3.23 -5.59 3.39
C THR A 161 -2.91 -6.82 2.54
N LEU A 162 -1.79 -7.48 2.78
CA LEU A 162 -1.42 -8.73 2.10
C LEU A 162 -2.39 -9.86 2.39
N GLN A 163 -2.72 -10.10 3.65
CA GLN A 163 -3.70 -11.12 4.03
C GLN A 163 -5.06 -10.84 3.37
N SER A 164 -5.47 -9.57 3.31
CA SER A 164 -6.75 -9.17 2.71
C SER A 164 -6.75 -9.33 1.19
N VAL A 165 -5.64 -8.98 0.51
CA VAL A 165 -5.48 -9.13 -0.94
C VAL A 165 -5.36 -10.61 -1.32
N LEU A 166 -4.61 -11.41 -0.54
CA LEU A 166 -4.53 -12.86 -0.69
C LEU A 166 -5.90 -13.50 -0.50
N GLN A 167 -6.65 -13.13 0.54
CA GLN A 167 -8.00 -13.64 0.78
C GLN A 167 -8.94 -13.29 -0.38
N LEU A 168 -8.96 -12.03 -0.84
CA LEU A 168 -9.83 -11.61 -1.94
C LEU A 168 -9.49 -12.31 -3.26
N ARG A 169 -8.20 -12.50 -3.56
CA ARG A 169 -7.79 -13.23 -4.77
C ARG A 169 -8.02 -14.74 -4.65
N TRP A 170 -7.80 -15.34 -3.47
CA TRP A 170 -8.10 -16.76 -3.23
C TRP A 170 -9.60 -17.04 -3.27
N LEU A 171 -10.42 -16.12 -2.77
CA LEU A 171 -11.87 -16.12 -2.96
C LEU A 171 -12.24 -16.02 -4.44
N CYS A 172 -11.64 -15.10 -5.20
CA CYS A 172 -11.90 -15.02 -6.64
C CYS A 172 -11.51 -16.30 -7.39
N SER A 173 -10.36 -16.90 -7.07
CA SER A 173 -9.91 -18.14 -7.71
C SER A 173 -10.77 -19.36 -7.30
N SER A 174 -11.12 -19.48 -6.01
CA SER A 174 -12.05 -20.51 -5.52
C SER A 174 -13.46 -20.36 -6.09
N ILE A 175 -13.95 -19.13 -6.28
CA ILE A 175 -15.25 -18.86 -6.92
C ILE A 175 -15.19 -19.23 -8.42
N SER A 176 -14.05 -19.03 -9.08
CA SER A 176 -13.86 -19.49 -10.47
C SER A 176 -13.87 -21.02 -10.58
N GLN A 177 -13.25 -21.73 -9.63
CA GLN A 177 -13.21 -23.21 -9.61
C GLN A 177 -14.56 -23.85 -9.22
N ILE A 178 -15.47 -23.13 -8.55
CA ILE A 178 -16.83 -23.63 -8.25
C ILE A 178 -17.78 -23.48 -9.46
N LYS A 179 -17.37 -22.79 -10.53
CA LYS A 179 -18.20 -22.51 -11.71
C LYS A 179 -17.83 -23.33 -12.95
N MET A 180 -16.92 -24.29 -12.84
CA MET A 180 -16.66 -25.38 -13.81
C MET A 180 -17.10 -26.71 -13.22
#